data_AF-A0A2D9SZ37-F1
#
_entry.id   AF-A0A2D9SZ37-F1
#
_cell.length_a   1.000
_cell.length_b   1.000
_cell.length_c   1.000
_cell.angle_alpha   90.00
_cell.angle_beta   90.00
_cell.angle_gamma   90.00
#
_symmetry.space_group_name_H-M   'P 1'
#
loop_
_entity.id
_entity.type
_entity.pdbx_description
1 polymer ?
#
loop_
_entity_poly.entity_id
_entity_poly.type
_entity_poly.pdbx_seq_one_letter_code
_entity_poly.pdbx_strand_id
1 'polypeptide(L)'
;MGNQRVKRSKVDTPPDIPLRIGPYLVRLKRLDQGGQSKAPPSAPRQQPREEALKPPPPPPSAAASEDEDMLRVAGGTAIIPAELRRRVHRMLLDHLDLASLDRTQMSDDAMRPKVLTALARILQQLQHDLPKSVDRDEFMREMADEALGLGPLERLLADEAISEIMVVHPYKIYVEKKGKIRPTDLRFTDDESARAVIERIVTPLGRRIDESTPLVDARLKDGSRVNAVIRPLAINGACITIRKFQKNPLTIQDLVRFDSMTDRMAQFLERAVRIRKNIVISGGTGSGKTTLLNVLSAAIPGKERVVTIEDAAELRLEQPHVVSLETRPANMEGKGEYSIRDLVKNALRMRPDRIVVGECRGGEALDMLQAMNTGHEGSMTTTHANSPREAMSRLETLCLMAGLDLPSRAIREQIAGSVHLVVQQSRFSDGSRRISAITEINGLDDDGDFVLNDIFAFHRLHTEGDGTIVGEYRASGYLPSFIDEFITHGLVRQGGQYL
;
A
#
# COMPACT_ATOMS: atom_id res chain seq x y z
N MET A 1 -12.50 -28.82 40.12
CA MET A 1 -12.11 -30.11 39.50
C MET A 1 -11.59 -29.81 38.11
N GLY A 2 -10.36 -30.24 37.80
CA GLY A 2 -9.56 -29.73 36.68
C GLY A 2 -10.02 -30.21 35.29
N ASN A 3 -9.94 -29.32 34.32
CA ASN A 3 -10.11 -29.65 32.90
C ASN A 3 -8.75 -30.05 32.32
N GLN A 4 -8.44 -31.34 32.32
CA GLN A 4 -7.37 -31.87 31.46
C GLN A 4 -7.80 -31.76 29.99
N ARG A 5 -7.11 -30.93 29.21
CA ARG A 5 -7.17 -30.98 27.75
C ARG A 5 -6.33 -32.16 27.27
N VAL A 6 -6.98 -33.26 26.92
CA VAL A 6 -6.35 -34.42 26.28
C VAL A 6 -5.95 -34.03 24.85
N LYS A 7 -4.66 -33.87 24.58
CA LYS A 7 -4.15 -33.35 23.29
C LYS A 7 -3.95 -34.40 22.19
N ARG A 8 -4.34 -35.66 22.41
CA ARG A 8 -4.51 -36.73 21.40
C ARG A 8 -4.91 -38.03 22.10
N SER A 9 -6.13 -38.53 21.87
CA SER A 9 -6.55 -39.88 22.26
C SER A 9 -7.02 -40.65 21.03
N LYS A 10 -6.55 -41.89 20.85
CA LYS A 10 -7.15 -42.85 19.91
C LYS A 10 -8.15 -43.69 20.68
N VAL A 11 -9.40 -43.74 20.22
CA VAL A 11 -10.47 -44.56 20.79
C VAL A 11 -11.09 -45.36 19.66
N ASP A 12 -10.98 -46.69 19.72
CA ASP A 12 -11.64 -47.59 18.78
C ASP A 12 -13.13 -47.66 19.14
N THR A 13 -13.98 -47.21 18.22
CA THR A 13 -15.44 -47.16 18.44
C THR A 13 -16.15 -47.93 17.33
N PRO A 14 -17.10 -48.85 17.66
CA PRO A 14 -17.94 -49.51 16.67
C PRO A 14 -18.75 -48.50 15.82
N PRO A 15 -19.10 -48.83 14.56
CA PRO A 15 -20.00 -48.01 13.76
C PRO A 15 -21.35 -47.82 14.47
N ASP A 16 -21.98 -46.66 14.25
CA ASP A 16 -23.31 -46.24 14.74
C ASP A 16 -23.45 -45.89 16.23
N ILE A 17 -22.36 -45.86 16.99
CA ILE A 17 -22.32 -45.33 18.35
C ILE A 17 -21.98 -43.82 18.32
N PRO A 18 -22.80 -42.94 18.93
CA PRO A 18 -22.53 -41.50 18.95
C PRO A 18 -21.38 -41.14 19.90
N LEU A 19 -20.39 -40.41 19.39
CA LEU A 19 -19.24 -39.87 20.12
C LEU A 19 -19.46 -38.41 20.48
N ARG A 20 -19.20 -38.04 21.74
CA ARG A 20 -19.31 -36.66 22.21
C ARG A 20 -17.94 -35.97 22.15
N ILE A 21 -17.84 -34.91 21.34
CA ILE A 21 -16.62 -34.11 21.19
C ILE A 21 -16.99 -32.65 21.49
N GLY A 22 -16.62 -32.17 22.68
CA GLY A 22 -17.03 -30.86 23.17
C GLY A 22 -18.56 -30.75 23.26
N PRO A 23 -19.21 -29.71 22.68
CA PRO A 23 -20.66 -29.59 22.68
C PRO A 23 -21.35 -30.44 21.61
N TYR A 24 -20.61 -31.11 20.73
CA TYR A 24 -21.15 -31.82 19.58
C TYR A 24 -21.25 -33.33 19.79
N LEU A 25 -22.22 -33.95 19.11
CA LEU A 25 -22.43 -35.39 19.05
C LEU A 25 -22.20 -35.87 17.61
N VAL A 26 -21.25 -36.76 17.39
CA VAL A 26 -20.80 -37.23 16.07
C VAL A 26 -21.11 -38.72 15.93
N ARG A 27 -21.69 -39.15 14.81
CA ARG A 27 -22.03 -40.56 14.56
C ARG A 27 -21.37 -41.04 13.27
N LEU A 28 -20.68 -42.19 13.32
CA LEU A 28 -19.99 -42.78 12.19
C LEU A 28 -20.83 -43.92 11.60
N LYS A 29 -21.21 -43.84 10.32
CA LYS A 29 -21.94 -44.92 9.62
C LYS A 29 -21.01 -45.76 8.76
N ARG A 30 -21.18 -47.09 8.78
CA ARG A 30 -20.51 -47.99 7.85
C ARG A 30 -21.27 -48.00 6.53
N LEU A 31 -20.57 -47.86 5.41
CA LEU A 31 -21.15 -48.07 4.09
C LEU A 31 -21.15 -49.57 3.80
N ASP A 32 -22.33 -50.19 3.84
CA ASP A 32 -22.50 -51.57 3.39
C ASP A 32 -22.39 -51.62 1.86
N GLN A 33 -21.36 -52.30 1.36
CA GLN A 33 -21.38 -52.81 -0.01
C GLN A 33 -22.29 -54.05 -0.02
N GLY A 34 -23.55 -53.86 -0.39
CA GLY A 34 -24.51 -54.94 -0.56
C GLY A 34 -25.20 -54.87 -1.93
N GLY A 35 -25.11 -55.96 -2.70
CA GLY A 35 -26.06 -56.28 -3.77
C GLY A 35 -25.63 -55.90 -5.19
N GLN A 36 -25.17 -56.90 -5.95
CA GLN A 36 -25.02 -56.84 -7.40
C GLN A 36 -26.40 -56.69 -8.08
N SER A 37 -26.53 -55.70 -8.97
CA SER A 37 -27.24 -55.90 -10.23
C SER A 37 -26.19 -56.03 -11.34
N LYS A 38 -26.29 -57.12 -12.12
CA LYS A 38 -25.27 -57.62 -13.04
C LYS A 38 -25.04 -56.68 -14.23
N ALA A 39 -23.77 -56.41 -14.52
CA ALA A 39 -23.29 -55.79 -15.77
C ALA A 39 -22.71 -56.86 -16.72
N PRO A 40 -22.69 -56.63 -18.05
CA PRO A 40 -22.18 -57.59 -19.05
C PRO A 40 -20.64 -57.64 -19.10
N PRO A 41 -20.05 -58.69 -19.71
CA PRO A 41 -18.62 -58.99 -19.58
C PRO A 41 -17.71 -58.19 -20.52
N SER A 42 -16.45 -58.18 -20.10
CA SER A 42 -15.27 -57.40 -20.50
C SER A 42 -14.80 -57.50 -21.96
N ALA A 43 -14.22 -56.40 -22.44
CA ALA A 43 -13.23 -56.39 -23.52
C ALA A 43 -11.93 -55.65 -23.06
N PRO A 44 -10.76 -55.96 -23.65
CA PRO A 44 -9.45 -55.74 -23.03
C PRO A 44 -8.93 -54.30 -23.13
N ARG A 45 -8.07 -53.95 -22.17
CA ARG A 45 -7.36 -52.66 -22.05
C ARG A 45 -6.68 -52.24 -23.36
N GLN A 46 -7.04 -51.07 -23.85
CA GLN A 46 -6.25 -50.26 -24.78
C GLN A 46 -5.69 -49.03 -24.05
N GLN A 47 -4.45 -48.67 -24.42
CA GLN A 47 -3.72 -47.49 -23.93
C GLN A 47 -4.52 -46.20 -24.19
N PRO A 48 -4.42 -45.16 -23.35
CA PRO A 48 -5.15 -43.93 -23.57
C PRO A 48 -4.59 -43.20 -24.80
N ARG A 49 -5.42 -43.05 -25.83
CA ARG A 49 -5.20 -42.09 -26.90
C ARG A 49 -5.57 -40.69 -26.39
N GLU A 50 -4.74 -39.71 -26.74
CA GLU A 50 -5.06 -38.29 -26.69
C GLU A 50 -6.35 -38.03 -27.49
N GLU A 51 -7.42 -37.63 -26.81
CA GLU A 51 -8.59 -37.03 -27.44
C GLU A 51 -8.68 -35.60 -26.93
N ALA A 52 -8.43 -34.66 -27.85
CA ALA A 52 -8.44 -33.23 -27.61
C ALA A 52 -9.82 -32.79 -27.11
N LEU A 53 -9.87 -32.34 -25.85
CA LEU A 53 -10.99 -31.59 -25.29
C LEU A 53 -11.21 -30.36 -26.17
N LYS A 54 -12.39 -30.27 -26.80
CA LYS A 54 -12.79 -29.05 -27.50
C LYS A 54 -12.78 -27.88 -26.50
N PRO A 55 -12.16 -26.74 -26.84
CA PRO A 55 -12.11 -25.60 -25.94
C PRO A 55 -13.53 -25.11 -25.64
N PRO A 56 -13.76 -24.54 -24.44
CA PRO A 56 -15.04 -23.90 -24.13
C PRO A 56 -15.34 -22.83 -25.19
N PRO A 57 -16.62 -22.53 -25.46
CA PRO A 57 -16.95 -21.43 -26.34
C PRO A 57 -16.25 -20.16 -25.82
N PRO A 58 -15.72 -19.31 -26.73
CA PRO A 58 -15.09 -18.08 -26.30
C PRO A 58 -16.08 -17.30 -25.42
N PRO A 59 -15.60 -16.54 -24.41
CA PRO A 59 -16.47 -15.59 -23.73
C PRO A 59 -17.20 -14.78 -24.79
N PRO A 60 -18.48 -14.38 -24.58
CA PRO A 60 -19.14 -13.50 -25.53
C PRO A 60 -18.16 -12.36 -25.79
N SER A 61 -17.77 -12.21 -27.07
CA SER A 61 -17.02 -11.04 -27.53
C SER A 61 -17.60 -9.87 -26.78
N ALA A 62 -16.76 -9.13 -26.05
CA ALA A 62 -17.17 -7.83 -25.55
C ALA A 62 -17.59 -7.06 -26.81
N ALA A 63 -18.88 -7.11 -27.12
CA ALA A 63 -19.52 -6.08 -27.89
C ALA A 63 -19.20 -4.86 -27.03
N ALA A 64 -18.28 -4.03 -27.55
CA ALA A 64 -18.05 -2.71 -27.03
C ALA A 64 -19.44 -2.13 -26.76
N SER A 65 -19.80 -2.00 -25.49
CA SER A 65 -21.05 -1.35 -25.12
C SER A 65 -21.01 0.02 -25.78
N GLU A 66 -22.12 0.46 -26.38
CA GLU A 66 -22.21 1.75 -27.09
C GLU A 66 -21.74 2.95 -26.22
N ASP A 67 -21.62 2.76 -24.90
CA ASP A 67 -21.01 3.68 -23.93
C ASP A 67 -19.46 3.85 -24.06
N GLU A 68 -18.72 2.93 -24.70
CA GLU A 68 -17.26 3.03 -24.89
C GLU A 68 -16.86 4.05 -25.97
N ASP A 69 -17.78 4.43 -26.85
CA ASP A 69 -17.50 5.25 -28.05
C ASP A 69 -17.64 6.78 -27.82
N MET A 70 -17.97 7.19 -26.59
CA MET A 70 -18.32 8.57 -26.26
C MET A 70 -17.33 9.21 -25.26
N LEU A 71 -16.41 10.07 -25.73
CA LEU A 71 -15.42 10.82 -24.90
C LEU A 71 -15.97 12.12 -24.30
N ARG A 72 -16.28 12.14 -23.00
CA ARG A 72 -16.49 13.37 -22.22
C ARG A 72 -15.22 14.20 -22.12
N VAL A 73 -15.33 15.48 -22.45
CA VAL A 73 -14.30 16.51 -22.16
C VAL A 73 -14.31 16.79 -20.67
N ALA A 74 -13.14 16.93 -20.06
CA ALA A 74 -13.02 17.15 -18.64
C ALA A 74 -13.50 18.54 -18.25
N GLY A 75 -14.72 18.67 -17.72
CA GLY A 75 -15.25 19.95 -17.24
C GLY A 75 -16.37 20.56 -18.09
N GLY A 76 -16.77 19.88 -19.17
CA GLY A 76 -17.90 20.27 -20.00
C GLY A 76 -18.97 19.18 -20.12
N THR A 77 -20.19 19.59 -20.48
CA THR A 77 -21.32 18.68 -20.84
C THR A 77 -21.16 18.03 -22.22
N ALA A 78 -20.07 18.30 -22.94
CA ALA A 78 -19.88 17.88 -24.32
C ALA A 78 -19.13 16.55 -24.43
N ILE A 79 -19.68 15.67 -25.27
CA ILE A 79 -19.13 14.37 -25.61
C ILE A 79 -18.48 14.50 -27.00
N ILE A 80 -17.17 14.38 -27.07
CA ILE A 80 -16.41 14.19 -28.31
C ILE A 80 -16.39 12.69 -28.63
N PRO A 81 -16.70 12.24 -29.86
CA PRO A 81 -16.55 10.83 -30.20
C PRO A 81 -15.10 10.34 -30.01
N ALA A 82 -14.92 9.10 -29.52
CA ALA A 82 -13.58 8.52 -29.32
C ALA A 82 -12.71 8.56 -30.57
N GLU A 83 -13.35 8.29 -31.71
CA GLU A 83 -12.71 8.31 -33.00
C GLU A 83 -12.23 9.70 -33.43
N LEU A 84 -12.96 10.77 -33.09
CA LEU A 84 -12.53 12.13 -33.42
C LEU A 84 -11.27 12.52 -32.65
N ARG A 85 -11.19 12.16 -31.36
CA ARG A 85 -9.98 12.42 -30.56
C ARG A 85 -8.78 11.63 -31.09
N ARG A 86 -8.94 10.34 -31.40
CA ARG A 86 -7.89 9.52 -32.01
C ARG A 86 -7.42 10.09 -33.36
N ARG A 87 -8.34 10.56 -34.20
CA ARG A 87 -8.02 11.19 -35.48
C ARG A 87 -7.20 12.47 -35.29
N VAL A 88 -7.60 13.34 -34.36
CA VAL A 88 -6.85 14.56 -34.02
C VAL A 88 -5.45 14.22 -33.49
N HIS A 89 -5.35 13.23 -32.58
CA HIS A 89 -4.09 12.79 -32.01
C HIS A 89 -3.13 12.25 -33.08
N ARG A 90 -3.61 11.38 -33.98
CA ARG A 90 -2.82 10.84 -35.10
C ARG A 90 -2.34 11.95 -36.04
N MET A 91 -3.23 12.85 -36.44
CA MET A 91 -2.87 14.00 -37.28
C MET A 91 -1.82 14.90 -36.61
N LEU A 92 -1.89 15.05 -35.29
CA LEU A 92 -0.90 15.83 -34.53
C LEU A 92 0.46 15.12 -34.53
N LEU A 93 0.50 13.81 -34.26
CA LEU A 93 1.74 13.02 -34.28
C LEU A 93 2.39 13.07 -35.66
N ASP A 94 1.62 12.85 -36.73
CA ASP A 94 2.12 12.95 -38.11
C ASP A 94 2.71 14.34 -38.40
N HIS A 95 2.05 15.41 -37.93
CA HIS A 95 2.52 16.79 -38.12
C HIS A 95 3.80 17.10 -37.34
N LEU A 96 3.99 16.48 -36.17
CA LEU A 96 5.17 16.63 -35.33
C LEU A 96 6.35 15.76 -35.80
N ASP A 97 6.07 14.55 -36.28
CA ASP A 97 7.07 13.64 -36.88
C ASP A 97 7.56 14.18 -38.23
N LEU A 98 6.71 14.82 -39.03
CA LEU A 98 7.15 15.53 -40.25
C LEU A 98 8.08 16.73 -39.94
N ALA A 99 8.06 17.25 -38.71
CA ALA A 99 8.96 18.30 -38.26
C ALA A 99 10.22 17.76 -37.54
N SER A 100 10.41 16.43 -37.45
CA SER A 100 11.35 15.80 -36.53
C SER A 100 12.80 15.71 -37.03
N LEU A 101 13.54 16.80 -36.88
CA LEU A 101 15.00 16.74 -36.64
C LEU A 101 15.39 17.19 -35.21
N ASP A 102 14.48 17.84 -34.45
CA ASP A 102 14.83 18.54 -33.20
C ASP A 102 14.16 18.02 -31.92
N ARG A 103 13.41 16.90 -31.98
CA ARG A 103 12.58 16.41 -30.85
C ARG A 103 13.40 16.04 -29.60
N THR A 104 14.69 15.74 -29.76
CA THR A 104 15.62 15.42 -28.68
C THR A 104 16.38 16.63 -28.13
N GLN A 105 16.25 17.82 -28.74
CA GLN A 105 17.01 19.03 -28.35
C GLN A 105 16.14 20.15 -27.75
N MET A 106 14.82 20.12 -27.96
CA MET A 106 13.92 21.17 -27.48
C MET A 106 13.23 20.82 -26.16
N SER A 107 13.15 21.78 -25.25
CA SER A 107 12.32 21.68 -24.03
C SER A 107 10.82 21.69 -24.35
N ASP A 108 10.01 21.01 -23.55
CA ASP A 108 8.54 20.96 -23.69
C ASP A 108 7.91 22.36 -23.79
N ASP A 109 8.40 23.35 -23.03
CA ASP A 109 7.93 24.74 -23.06
C ASP A 109 8.13 25.41 -24.42
N ALA A 110 9.19 25.05 -25.15
CA ALA A 110 9.47 25.58 -26.48
C ALA A 110 8.66 24.87 -27.58
N MET A 111 8.19 23.64 -27.30
CA MET A 111 7.34 22.84 -28.20
C MET A 111 5.86 23.17 -28.06
N ARG A 112 5.40 23.57 -26.87
CA ARG A 112 3.98 23.85 -26.59
C ARG A 112 3.33 24.84 -27.55
N PRO A 113 3.94 25.99 -27.90
CA PRO A 113 3.35 26.91 -28.89
C PRO A 113 3.21 26.28 -30.30
N LYS A 114 4.18 25.44 -30.71
CA LYS A 114 4.13 24.74 -32.00
C LYS A 114 3.01 23.71 -32.03
N VAL A 115 2.85 22.93 -30.97
CA VAL A 115 1.76 21.95 -30.80
C VAL A 115 0.40 22.64 -30.82
N LEU A 116 0.23 23.73 -30.08
CA LEU A 116 -1.02 24.50 -30.10
C LEU A 116 -1.34 25.08 -31.48
N THR A 117 -0.33 25.54 -32.21
CA THR A 117 -0.50 26.04 -33.59
C THR A 117 -0.92 24.91 -34.55
N ALA A 118 -0.31 23.72 -34.42
CA ALA A 118 -0.67 22.55 -35.20
C ALA A 118 -2.10 22.09 -34.90
N LEU A 119 -2.45 22.01 -33.61
CA LEU A 119 -3.80 21.67 -33.15
C LEU A 119 -4.84 22.65 -33.67
N ALA A 120 -4.58 23.97 -33.61
CA ALA A 120 -5.50 24.97 -34.14
C ALA A 120 -5.77 24.76 -35.64
N ARG A 121 -4.75 24.42 -36.43
CA ARG A 121 -4.91 24.08 -37.86
C ARG A 121 -5.71 22.79 -38.07
N ILE A 122 -5.41 21.74 -37.30
CA ILE A 122 -6.12 20.45 -37.38
C ILE A 122 -7.59 20.63 -37.03
N LEU A 123 -7.91 21.35 -35.95
CA LEU A 123 -9.29 21.61 -35.55
C LEU A 123 -10.02 22.53 -36.54
N GLN A 124 -9.32 23.44 -37.22
CA GLN A 124 -9.89 24.23 -38.30
C GLN A 124 -10.26 23.35 -39.50
N GLN A 125 -9.43 22.37 -39.86
CA GLN A 125 -9.75 21.39 -40.92
C GLN A 125 -10.94 20.51 -40.53
N LEU A 126 -11.06 20.14 -39.26
CA LEU A 126 -12.12 19.29 -38.72
C LEU A 126 -13.32 20.06 -38.15
N GLN A 127 -13.45 21.36 -38.49
CA GLN A 127 -14.45 22.24 -37.89
C GLN A 127 -15.90 21.75 -38.03
N HIS A 128 -16.20 20.98 -39.08
CA HIS A 128 -17.52 20.41 -39.36
C HIS A 128 -17.79 19.09 -38.63
N ASP A 129 -16.72 18.38 -38.24
CA ASP A 129 -16.80 17.10 -37.52
C ASP A 129 -16.89 17.33 -35.99
N LEU A 130 -16.49 18.51 -35.51
CA LEU A 130 -16.54 18.89 -34.10
C LEU A 130 -17.98 19.21 -33.64
N PRO A 131 -18.49 18.58 -32.57
CA PRO A 131 -19.77 18.94 -31.98
C PRO A 131 -19.79 20.41 -31.54
N LYS A 132 -20.89 21.13 -31.82
CA LYS A 132 -21.03 22.57 -31.51
C LYS A 132 -20.93 22.90 -30.02
N SER A 133 -21.15 21.91 -29.15
CA SER A 133 -21.06 22.05 -27.69
C SER A 133 -19.63 21.96 -27.14
N VAL A 134 -18.64 21.61 -27.95
CA VAL A 134 -17.26 21.43 -27.51
C VAL A 134 -16.59 22.79 -27.31
N ASP A 135 -16.04 22.99 -26.12
CA ASP A 135 -15.05 24.05 -25.89
C ASP A 135 -13.74 23.68 -26.61
N ARG A 136 -13.45 24.38 -27.71
CA ARG A 136 -12.26 24.14 -28.53
C ARG A 136 -10.97 24.43 -27.77
N ASP A 137 -10.96 25.44 -26.91
CA ASP A 137 -9.77 25.83 -26.17
C ASP A 137 -9.45 24.79 -25.10
N GLU A 138 -10.48 24.29 -24.41
CA GLU A 138 -10.32 23.17 -23.47
C GLU A 138 -9.84 21.90 -24.18
N PHE A 139 -10.43 21.54 -25.32
CA PHE A 139 -10.01 20.37 -26.08
C PHE A 139 -8.58 20.49 -26.62
N MET A 140 -8.16 21.68 -27.09
CA MET A 140 -6.77 21.92 -27.49
C MET A 140 -5.80 21.79 -26.33
N ARG A 141 -6.15 22.31 -25.14
CA ARG A 141 -5.32 22.16 -23.93
C ARG A 141 -5.15 20.69 -23.57
N GLU A 142 -6.24 19.92 -23.53
CA GLU A 142 -6.19 18.49 -23.24
C GLU A 142 -5.31 17.73 -24.23
N MET A 143 -5.47 17.97 -25.54
CA MET A 143 -4.66 17.32 -26.56
C MET A 143 -3.19 17.72 -26.50
N ALA A 144 -2.89 18.97 -26.15
CA ALA A 144 -1.52 19.43 -25.97
C ALA A 144 -0.86 18.80 -24.73
N ASP A 145 -1.59 18.68 -23.63
CA ASP A 145 -1.14 18.04 -22.39
C ASP A 145 -0.91 16.53 -22.62
N GLU A 146 -1.70 15.87 -23.45
CA GLU A 146 -1.49 14.46 -23.82
C GLU A 146 -0.26 14.27 -24.73
N ALA A 147 -0.06 15.17 -25.69
CA ALA A 147 1.06 15.10 -26.62
C ALA A 147 2.43 15.42 -25.98
N LEU A 148 2.47 16.39 -25.07
CA LEU A 148 3.72 16.89 -24.48
C LEU A 148 3.92 16.50 -23.02
N GLY A 149 2.83 16.31 -22.29
CA GLY A 149 2.82 16.18 -20.83
C GLY A 149 2.46 14.79 -20.35
N LEU A 150 1.71 14.73 -19.25
CA LEU A 150 1.17 13.48 -18.68
C LEU A 150 -0.31 13.25 -19.04
N GLY A 151 -0.84 14.03 -19.99
CA GLY A 151 -2.22 13.95 -20.46
C GLY A 151 -3.24 14.12 -19.33
N PRO A 152 -4.26 13.24 -19.23
CA PRO A 152 -5.31 13.37 -18.22
C PRO A 152 -4.78 13.32 -16.78
N LEU A 153 -3.57 12.78 -16.56
CA LEU A 153 -2.97 12.70 -15.24
C LEU A 153 -2.56 14.07 -14.69
N GLU A 154 -2.25 15.06 -15.53
CA GLU A 154 -1.78 16.37 -15.07
C GLU A 154 -2.80 17.06 -14.15
N ARG A 155 -4.07 17.06 -14.56
CA ARG A 155 -5.16 17.63 -13.78
C ARG A 155 -5.36 16.90 -12.45
N LEU A 156 -5.19 15.57 -12.44
CA LEU A 156 -5.33 14.76 -11.23
C LEU A 156 -4.13 14.95 -10.28
N LEU A 157 -2.93 15.10 -10.85
CA LEU A 157 -1.71 15.40 -10.10
C LEU A 157 -1.75 16.80 -9.49
N ALA A 158 -2.34 17.78 -10.18
CA ALA A 158 -2.52 19.14 -9.68
C ALA A 158 -3.55 19.23 -8.52
N ASP A 159 -4.57 18.38 -8.49
CA ASP A 159 -5.62 18.41 -7.44
C ASP A 159 -5.10 17.86 -6.09
N GLU A 160 -4.79 18.75 -5.16
CA GLU A 160 -4.27 18.40 -3.83
C GLU A 160 -5.22 17.54 -2.97
N ALA A 161 -6.52 17.48 -3.30
CA ALA A 161 -7.47 16.61 -2.60
C ALA A 161 -7.35 15.13 -3.00
N ILE A 162 -6.63 14.82 -4.09
CA ILE A 162 -6.35 13.46 -4.56
C ILE A 162 -5.09 12.93 -3.89
N SER A 163 -5.17 11.74 -3.30
CA SER A 163 -4.03 11.03 -2.73
C SER A 163 -3.48 9.92 -3.62
N GLU A 164 -4.31 9.34 -4.49
CA GLU A 164 -3.93 8.23 -5.36
C GLU A 164 -4.71 8.28 -6.68
N ILE A 165 -4.04 7.90 -7.77
CA ILE A 165 -4.61 7.83 -9.12
C ILE A 165 -4.40 6.42 -9.64
N MET A 166 -5.45 5.78 -10.14
CA MET A 166 -5.44 4.40 -10.64
C MET A 166 -6.04 4.36 -12.04
N VAL A 167 -5.19 4.23 -13.04
CA VAL A 167 -5.57 3.94 -14.42
C VAL A 167 -5.70 2.43 -14.54
N VAL A 168 -6.93 1.93 -14.58
CA VAL A 168 -7.21 0.48 -14.67
C VAL A 168 -6.92 -0.02 -16.09
N HIS A 169 -7.25 0.82 -17.06
CA HIS A 169 -6.92 0.72 -18.49
C HIS A 169 -7.06 2.14 -19.07
N PRO A 170 -6.65 2.40 -20.33
CA PRO A 170 -6.59 3.75 -20.90
C PRO A 170 -7.92 4.54 -20.80
N TYR A 171 -9.05 3.85 -20.79
CA TYR A 171 -10.38 4.45 -20.80
C TYR A 171 -11.04 4.58 -19.42
N LYS A 172 -10.38 4.14 -18.34
CA LYS A 172 -10.99 4.09 -17.01
C LYS A 172 -10.01 4.47 -15.91
N ILE A 173 -10.23 5.64 -15.32
CA ILE A 173 -9.39 6.20 -14.26
C ILE A 173 -10.21 6.38 -12.98
N TYR A 174 -9.67 5.86 -11.88
CA TYR A 174 -10.16 6.06 -10.52
C TYR A 174 -9.20 6.95 -9.73
N VAL A 175 -9.71 7.61 -8.72
CA VAL A 175 -8.92 8.41 -7.77
C VAL A 175 -9.35 8.12 -6.33
N GLU A 176 -8.40 8.17 -5.40
CA GLU A 176 -8.71 8.23 -3.98
C GLU A 176 -8.82 9.71 -3.55
N LYS A 177 -10.00 10.09 -3.05
CA LYS A 177 -10.24 11.39 -2.38
C LYS A 177 -10.78 11.14 -0.98
N LYS A 178 -10.11 11.71 0.03
CA LYS A 178 -10.48 11.55 1.45
C LYS A 178 -10.70 10.08 1.85
N GLY A 179 -9.82 9.18 1.44
CA GLY A 179 -9.93 7.75 1.79
C GLY A 179 -11.07 6.99 1.10
N LYS A 180 -11.71 7.56 0.07
CA LYS A 180 -12.72 6.86 -0.74
C LYS A 180 -12.30 6.84 -2.22
N ILE A 181 -12.34 5.65 -2.82
CA ILE A 181 -12.08 5.45 -4.25
C ILE A 181 -13.32 5.87 -5.04
N ARG A 182 -13.12 6.68 -6.09
CA ARG A 182 -14.19 7.20 -6.94
C ARG A 182 -13.78 7.16 -8.40
N PRO A 183 -14.69 6.85 -9.33
CA PRO A 183 -14.41 7.00 -10.75
C PRO A 183 -14.24 8.48 -11.12
N THR A 184 -13.48 8.74 -12.18
CA THR A 184 -13.38 10.06 -12.81
C THR A 184 -14.00 10.01 -14.20
N ASP A 185 -14.34 11.17 -14.76
CA ASP A 185 -14.73 11.29 -16.17
C ASP A 185 -13.52 11.38 -17.12
N LEU A 186 -12.29 11.37 -16.59
CA LEU A 186 -11.05 11.47 -17.35
C LEU A 186 -10.61 10.13 -17.94
N ARG A 187 -9.92 10.20 -19.08
CA ARG A 187 -9.34 9.05 -19.80
C ARG A 187 -8.28 9.48 -20.79
N PHE A 188 -7.47 8.53 -21.20
CA PHE A 188 -6.56 8.67 -22.34
C PHE A 188 -7.31 8.51 -23.66
N THR A 189 -6.69 8.99 -24.74
CA THR A 189 -7.19 8.82 -26.11
C THR A 189 -7.21 7.35 -26.54
N ASP A 190 -6.15 6.62 -26.21
CA ASP A 190 -5.95 5.21 -26.52
C ASP A 190 -4.81 4.61 -25.68
N ASP A 191 -4.54 3.32 -25.90
CA ASP A 191 -3.47 2.56 -25.24
C ASP A 191 -2.07 3.11 -25.55
N GLU A 192 -1.86 3.59 -26.78
CA GLU A 192 -0.59 4.13 -27.22
C GLU A 192 -0.27 5.46 -26.53
N SER A 193 -1.29 6.29 -26.31
CA SER A 193 -1.16 7.55 -25.56
C SER A 193 -0.82 7.30 -24.10
N ALA A 194 -1.47 6.32 -23.45
CA ALA A 194 -1.11 5.91 -22.09
C ALA A 194 0.33 5.36 -22.03
N ARG A 195 0.73 4.55 -23.01
CA ARG A 195 2.10 4.01 -23.14
C ARG A 195 3.14 5.11 -23.30
N ALA A 196 2.88 6.11 -24.15
CA ALA A 196 3.76 7.25 -24.37
C ALA A 196 3.96 8.08 -23.08
N VAL A 197 2.91 8.25 -22.28
CA VAL A 197 3.01 8.90 -20.97
C VAL A 197 3.87 8.08 -20.00
N ILE A 198 3.73 6.76 -19.97
CA ILE A 198 4.59 5.90 -19.16
C ILE A 198 6.06 6.04 -19.60
N GLU A 199 6.34 5.97 -20.90
CA GLU A 199 7.70 6.15 -21.44
C GLU A 199 8.31 7.49 -21.04
N ARG A 200 7.52 8.57 -21.10
CA ARG A 200 7.93 9.92 -20.69
C ARG A 200 8.27 10.01 -19.20
N ILE A 201 7.58 9.25 -18.36
CA ILE A 201 7.87 9.16 -16.92
C ILE A 201 9.20 8.43 -16.67
N VAL A 202 9.45 7.31 -17.36
CA VAL A 202 10.54 6.39 -17.01
C VAL A 202 11.86 6.68 -17.72
N THR A 203 11.81 7.26 -18.93
CA THR A 203 13.00 7.52 -19.77
C THR A 203 14.00 8.46 -19.08
N PRO A 204 13.59 9.61 -18.49
CA PRO A 204 14.51 10.51 -17.77
C PRO A 204 15.16 9.86 -16.55
N LEU A 205 14.57 8.79 -16.01
CA LEU A 205 15.07 8.04 -14.86
C LEU A 205 16.06 6.93 -15.26
N GLY A 206 16.37 6.81 -16.55
CA GLY A 206 17.20 5.72 -17.09
C GLY A 206 16.53 4.36 -17.01
N ARG A 207 15.20 4.31 -16.85
CA ARG A 207 14.41 3.07 -16.82
C ARG A 207 13.81 2.83 -18.21
N ARG A 208 13.53 1.57 -18.52
CA ARG A 208 12.89 1.13 -19.76
C ARG A 208 11.63 0.35 -19.46
N ILE A 209 10.68 0.44 -20.39
CA ILE A 209 9.45 -0.35 -20.40
C ILE A 209 9.09 -0.65 -21.85
N ASP A 210 8.99 -1.95 -22.16
CA ASP A 210 8.66 -2.48 -23.47
C ASP A 210 8.08 -3.89 -23.31
N GLU A 211 7.75 -4.56 -24.41
CA GLU A 211 7.15 -5.90 -24.36
C GLU A 211 8.05 -6.96 -23.70
N SER A 212 9.37 -6.75 -23.68
CA SER A 212 10.33 -7.64 -23.01
C SER A 212 10.43 -7.34 -21.51
N THR A 213 10.21 -6.09 -21.12
CA THR A 213 10.21 -5.61 -19.73
C THR A 213 8.93 -4.83 -19.42
N PRO A 214 7.77 -5.51 -19.33
CA PRO A 214 6.45 -4.86 -19.31
C PRO A 214 6.02 -4.29 -17.95
N LEU A 215 6.95 -4.22 -16.98
CA LEU A 215 6.72 -3.79 -15.60
C LEU A 215 7.73 -2.69 -15.25
N VAL A 216 7.28 -1.62 -14.61
CA VAL A 216 8.18 -0.58 -14.13
C VAL A 216 7.66 0.09 -12.86
N ASP A 217 8.57 0.30 -11.92
CA ASP A 217 8.40 1.23 -10.80
C ASP A 217 9.26 2.48 -11.05
N ALA A 218 8.73 3.64 -10.72
CA ALA A 218 9.36 4.93 -10.98
C ALA A 218 8.94 5.99 -9.96
N ARG A 219 9.59 7.16 -10.03
CA ARG A 219 9.26 8.33 -9.21
C ARG A 219 9.17 9.57 -10.09
N LEU A 220 8.06 10.30 -9.97
CA LEU A 220 7.87 11.58 -10.64
C LEU A 220 8.77 12.66 -10.03
N LYS A 221 8.93 13.78 -10.74
CA LYS A 221 9.73 14.93 -10.29
C LYS A 221 9.24 15.51 -8.95
N ASP A 222 7.96 15.38 -8.64
CA ASP A 222 7.36 15.84 -7.39
C ASP A 222 7.54 14.86 -6.21
N GLY A 223 8.17 13.70 -6.45
CA GLY A 223 8.37 12.63 -5.48
C GLY A 223 7.30 11.53 -5.52
N SER A 224 6.23 11.70 -6.30
CA SER A 224 5.12 10.73 -6.37
C SER A 224 5.60 9.39 -6.92
N ARG A 225 5.13 8.29 -6.34
CA ARG A 225 5.52 6.94 -6.76
C ARG A 225 4.60 6.47 -7.87
N VAL A 226 5.18 5.90 -8.92
CA VAL A 226 4.46 5.37 -10.08
C VAL A 226 4.79 3.90 -10.24
N ASN A 227 3.77 3.07 -10.33
CA ASN A 227 3.87 1.72 -10.85
C ASN A 227 3.11 1.67 -12.18
N ALA A 228 3.71 1.06 -13.20
CA ALA A 228 3.05 0.87 -14.48
C ALA A 228 3.29 -0.53 -15.06
N VAL A 229 2.26 -1.03 -15.74
CA VAL A 229 2.24 -2.34 -16.40
C VAL A 229 1.66 -2.18 -17.80
N ILE A 230 2.34 -2.72 -18.80
CA ILE A 230 1.88 -2.69 -20.20
C ILE A 230 1.61 -4.10 -20.74
N ARG A 231 1.11 -4.19 -21.98
CA ARG A 231 1.01 -5.46 -22.71
C ARG A 231 2.40 -6.10 -22.84
N PRO A 232 2.48 -7.45 -22.83
CA PRO A 232 1.38 -8.42 -22.84
C PRO A 232 0.75 -8.72 -21.46
N LEU A 233 1.29 -8.20 -20.34
CA LEU A 233 0.78 -8.52 -19.00
C LEU A 233 -0.54 -7.81 -18.68
N ALA A 234 -0.69 -6.55 -19.09
CA ALA A 234 -1.93 -5.81 -18.92
C ALA A 234 -2.86 -6.05 -20.12
N ILE A 235 -3.70 -7.09 -20.04
CA ILE A 235 -4.56 -7.59 -21.14
C ILE A 235 -5.48 -6.51 -21.72
N ASN A 236 -5.93 -5.57 -20.88
CA ASN A 236 -6.86 -4.50 -21.27
C ASN A 236 -6.17 -3.20 -21.69
N GLY A 237 -4.84 -3.21 -21.81
CA GLY A 237 -4.02 -2.02 -22.07
C GLY A 237 -3.28 -1.53 -20.82
N ALA A 238 -2.49 -0.48 -20.99
CA ALA A 238 -1.63 0.11 -19.99
C ALA A 238 -2.36 0.42 -18.68
N CYS A 239 -1.79 -0.07 -17.58
CA CYS A 239 -2.23 0.14 -16.22
C CYS A 239 -1.21 1.01 -15.49
N ILE A 240 -1.68 2.02 -14.74
CA ILE A 240 -0.82 2.97 -14.02
C ILE A 240 -1.41 3.19 -12.63
N THR A 241 -0.60 3.05 -11.60
CA THR A 241 -0.94 3.44 -10.22
C THR A 241 0.03 4.52 -9.76
N ILE A 242 -0.50 5.69 -9.41
CA ILE A 242 0.28 6.81 -8.87
C ILE A 242 -0.16 7.09 -7.45
N ARG A 243 0.76 6.91 -6.51
CA ARG A 243 0.59 7.35 -5.14
C ARG A 243 1.26 8.71 -4.99
N LYS A 244 0.43 9.75 -4.80
CA LYS A 244 0.91 11.13 -4.77
C LYS A 244 1.77 11.40 -3.56
N PHE A 245 2.85 12.14 -3.77
CA PHE A 245 3.69 12.63 -2.71
C PHE A 245 2.98 13.77 -1.97
N GLN A 246 2.78 13.64 -0.67
CA GLN A 246 2.16 14.70 0.13
C GLN A 246 3.18 15.80 0.43
N LYS A 247 2.96 17.01 -0.08
CA LYS A 247 3.88 18.14 0.10
C LYS A 247 4.08 18.53 1.57
N ASN A 248 2.99 18.55 2.35
CA ASN A 248 3.01 18.93 3.75
C ASN A 248 2.83 17.67 4.62
N PRO A 249 3.83 17.27 5.42
CA PRO A 249 3.66 16.17 6.36
C PRO A 249 2.61 16.55 7.40
N LEU A 250 1.75 15.59 7.78
CA LEU A 250 0.81 15.79 8.88
C LEU A 250 1.56 15.97 10.20
N THR A 251 0.97 16.76 11.09
CA THR A 251 1.41 16.88 12.49
C THR A 251 0.55 16.01 13.40
N ILE A 252 1.00 15.79 14.63
CA ILE A 252 0.19 15.04 15.62
C ILE A 252 -1.12 15.74 15.94
N GLN A 253 -1.13 17.07 15.92
CA GLN A 253 -2.32 17.88 16.15
C GLN A 253 -3.33 17.75 15.01
N ASP A 254 -2.86 17.54 13.77
CA ASP A 254 -3.76 17.23 12.66
C ASP A 254 -4.45 15.88 12.88
N LEU A 255 -3.74 14.87 13.38
CA LEU A 255 -4.34 13.57 13.70
C LEU A 255 -5.39 13.66 14.82
N VAL A 256 -5.19 14.54 15.81
CA VAL A 256 -6.21 14.83 16.84
C VAL A 256 -7.41 15.54 16.22
N ARG A 257 -7.20 16.54 15.36
CA ARG A 257 -8.27 17.26 14.64
C ARG A 257 -9.09 16.36 13.72
N PHE A 258 -8.47 15.33 13.14
CA PHE A 258 -9.13 14.34 12.30
C PHE A 258 -9.83 13.23 13.08
N ASP A 259 -9.84 13.31 14.42
CA ASP A 259 -10.39 12.28 15.30
C ASP A 259 -9.74 10.88 15.05
N SER A 260 -8.47 10.89 14.63
CA SER A 260 -7.66 9.68 14.48
C SER A 260 -7.11 9.18 15.81
N MET A 261 -7.00 10.06 16.80
CA MET A 261 -6.66 9.77 18.19
C MET A 261 -7.11 10.93 19.10
N THR A 262 -7.13 10.71 20.41
CA THR A 262 -7.39 11.77 21.40
C THR A 262 -6.11 12.55 21.74
N ASP A 263 -6.25 13.74 22.31
CA ASP A 263 -5.11 14.53 22.80
C ASP A 263 -4.30 13.79 23.87
N ARG A 264 -4.96 13.04 24.77
CA ARG A 264 -4.27 12.20 25.77
C ARG A 264 -3.40 11.12 25.13
N MET A 265 -3.91 10.46 24.08
CA MET A 265 -3.13 9.48 23.31
C MET A 265 -1.94 10.14 22.61
N ALA A 266 -2.14 11.33 22.04
CA ALA A 266 -1.07 12.10 21.41
C ALA A 266 0.05 12.43 22.43
N GLN A 267 -0.31 13.00 23.58
CA GLN A 267 0.65 13.30 24.65
C GLN A 267 1.38 12.04 25.15
N PHE A 268 0.66 10.93 25.32
CA PHE A 268 1.25 9.65 25.73
C PHE A 268 2.31 9.18 24.72
N LEU A 269 1.98 9.17 23.42
CA LEU A 269 2.89 8.71 22.38
C LEU A 269 4.10 9.64 22.22
N GLU A 270 3.92 10.96 22.28
CA GLU A 270 5.05 11.90 22.26
C GLU A 270 6.01 11.67 23.44
N ARG A 271 5.47 11.47 24.64
CA ARG A 271 6.27 11.17 25.83
C ARG A 271 7.01 9.85 25.66
N ALA A 272 6.35 8.80 25.17
CA ALA A 272 6.96 7.50 24.88
C ALA A 272 8.12 7.62 23.88
N VAL A 273 7.97 8.41 22.81
CA VAL A 273 9.06 8.71 21.87
C VAL A 273 10.21 9.42 22.58
N ARG A 274 9.93 10.44 23.40
CA ARG A 274 10.96 11.23 24.11
C ARG A 274 11.78 10.41 25.11
N ILE A 275 11.17 9.45 25.81
CA ILE A 275 11.87 8.52 26.70
C ILE A 275 12.42 7.27 25.97
N ARG A 276 12.54 7.33 24.64
CA ARG A 276 13.19 6.29 23.82
C ARG A 276 12.52 4.91 23.90
N LYS A 277 11.19 4.83 24.07
CA LYS A 277 10.49 3.54 23.88
C LYS A 277 10.50 3.15 22.41
N ASN A 278 10.80 1.89 22.15
CA ASN A 278 10.75 1.31 20.81
C ASN A 278 9.29 1.04 20.43
N ILE A 279 8.86 1.57 19.27
CA ILE A 279 7.46 1.54 18.85
C ILE A 279 7.33 0.84 17.49
N VAL A 280 6.44 -0.14 17.43
CA VAL A 280 6.01 -0.79 16.18
C VAL A 280 4.62 -0.29 15.81
N ILE A 281 4.49 0.28 14.62
CA ILE A 281 3.18 0.71 14.11
C ILE A 281 2.65 -0.38 13.18
N SER A 282 1.51 -0.95 13.52
CA SER A 282 0.87 -2.04 12.76
C SER A 282 -0.42 -1.59 12.08
N GLY A 283 -0.83 -2.29 11.04
CA GLY A 283 -2.04 -1.93 10.28
C GLY A 283 -2.10 -2.50 8.87
N GLY A 284 -3.32 -2.54 8.31
CA GLY A 284 -3.56 -2.94 6.94
C GLY A 284 -2.93 -2.00 5.89
N THR A 285 -3.04 -2.37 4.61
CA THR A 285 -2.63 -1.52 3.50
C THR A 285 -3.48 -0.24 3.46
N GLY A 286 -2.84 0.92 3.26
CA GLY A 286 -3.53 2.20 3.20
C GLY A 286 -4.13 2.70 4.52
N SER A 287 -3.78 2.10 5.67
CA SER A 287 -4.25 2.58 6.99
C SER A 287 -3.55 3.85 7.48
N GLY A 288 -2.43 4.22 6.86
CA GLY A 288 -1.65 5.40 7.23
C GLY A 288 -0.50 5.12 8.21
N LYS A 289 0.03 3.89 8.25
CA LYS A 289 1.16 3.51 9.12
C LYS A 289 2.37 4.44 8.96
N THR A 290 2.85 4.62 7.73
CA THR A 290 4.01 5.47 7.44
C THR A 290 3.73 6.93 7.78
N THR A 291 2.49 7.39 7.61
CA THR A 291 2.07 8.73 8.04
C THR A 291 2.16 8.88 9.56
N LEU A 292 1.65 7.91 10.32
CA LEU A 292 1.77 7.91 11.78
C LEU A 292 3.23 7.79 12.23
N LEU A 293 4.03 6.97 11.54
CA LEU A 293 5.47 6.85 11.80
C LEU A 293 6.16 8.20 11.62
N ASN A 294 5.86 8.92 10.53
CA ASN A 294 6.41 10.25 10.27
C ASN A 294 6.04 11.24 11.37
N VAL A 295 4.76 11.26 11.77
CA VAL A 295 4.22 12.12 12.83
C VAL A 295 4.92 11.85 14.17
N LEU A 296 5.04 10.58 14.57
CA LEU A 296 5.70 10.22 15.83
C LEU A 296 7.22 10.48 15.78
N SER A 297 7.84 10.30 14.62
CA SER A 297 9.25 10.61 14.42
C SER A 297 9.57 12.10 14.59
N ALA A 298 8.61 13.00 14.34
CA ALA A 298 8.77 14.42 14.62
C ALA A 298 8.93 14.74 16.12
N ALA A 299 8.47 13.86 17.02
CA ALA A 299 8.65 14.03 18.47
C ALA A 299 10.06 13.64 18.96
N ILE A 300 10.92 13.09 18.10
CA ILE A 300 12.31 12.78 18.42
C ILE A 300 13.07 14.10 18.71
N PRO A 301 13.78 14.23 19.85
CA PRO A 301 14.54 15.43 20.17
C PRO A 301 15.58 15.79 19.11
N GLY A 302 15.67 17.07 18.72
CA GLY A 302 16.55 17.53 17.63
C GLY A 302 18.06 17.36 17.85
N LYS A 303 18.49 16.99 19.07
CA LYS A 303 19.89 16.66 19.39
C LYS A 303 20.30 15.23 19.00
N GLU A 304 19.34 14.38 18.67
CA GLU A 304 19.56 12.96 18.37
C GLU A 304 19.84 12.77 16.88
N ARG A 305 20.78 11.87 16.57
CA ARG A 305 21.06 11.44 15.20
C ARG A 305 20.08 10.35 14.79
N VAL A 306 19.31 10.59 13.73
CA VAL A 306 18.33 9.62 13.23
C VAL A 306 18.75 9.12 11.85
N VAL A 307 18.72 7.80 11.66
CA VAL A 307 18.87 7.19 10.33
C VAL A 307 17.52 6.63 9.91
N THR A 308 16.96 7.12 8.80
CA THR A 308 15.74 6.57 8.19
C THR A 308 16.12 5.60 7.08
N ILE A 309 15.39 4.49 6.96
CA ILE A 309 15.64 3.44 5.96
C ILE A 309 14.31 3.02 5.36
N GLU A 310 14.14 3.18 4.05
CA GLU A 310 12.86 2.95 3.37
C GLU A 310 13.06 2.30 1.99
N ASP A 311 12.05 1.55 1.51
CA ASP A 311 12.04 1.10 0.12
C ASP A 311 12.00 2.28 -0.86
N ALA A 312 11.23 3.30 -0.48
CA ALA A 312 11.16 4.58 -1.15
C ALA A 312 11.01 5.63 -0.06
N ALA A 313 11.87 6.65 -0.04
CA ALA A 313 11.83 7.70 0.96
C ALA A 313 10.46 8.40 0.99
N GLU A 314 9.73 8.21 2.08
CA GLU A 314 8.45 8.85 2.40
C GLU A 314 8.54 9.66 3.70
N LEU A 315 9.45 9.29 4.61
CA LEU A 315 9.67 9.99 5.86
C LEU A 315 10.37 11.34 5.65
N ARG A 316 9.87 12.34 6.37
CA ARG A 316 10.36 13.72 6.39
C ARG A 316 10.50 14.17 7.83
N LEU A 317 11.71 14.04 8.34
CA LEU A 317 12.09 14.45 9.67
C LEU A 317 12.75 15.83 9.60
N GLU A 318 12.26 16.77 10.41
CA GLU A 318 12.76 18.15 10.46
C GLU A 318 14.00 18.31 11.36
N GLN A 319 14.38 17.26 12.09
CA GLN A 319 15.56 17.29 12.95
C GLN A 319 16.83 17.56 12.13
N PRO A 320 17.80 18.33 12.68
CA PRO A 320 18.97 18.74 11.93
C PRO A 320 19.92 17.59 11.58
N HIS A 321 19.87 16.48 12.31
CA HIS A 321 20.85 15.39 12.21
C HIS A 321 20.21 14.08 11.71
N VAL A 322 19.53 14.18 10.57
CA VAL A 322 18.87 13.05 9.90
C VAL A 322 19.70 12.57 8.71
N VAL A 323 19.85 11.26 8.56
CA VAL A 323 20.34 10.63 7.33
C VAL A 323 19.26 9.72 6.77
N SER A 324 18.86 9.96 5.52
CA SER A 324 17.86 9.15 4.83
C SER A 324 18.50 8.20 3.84
N LEU A 325 18.21 6.91 4.00
CA LEU A 325 18.67 5.83 3.14
C LEU A 325 17.47 5.21 2.42
N GLU A 326 17.64 4.96 1.13
CA GLU A 326 16.64 4.30 0.28
C GLU A 326 17.23 3.01 -0.26
N THR A 327 16.41 1.96 -0.37
CA THR A 327 16.84 0.71 -1.02
C THR A 327 17.15 0.96 -2.49
N ARG A 328 17.91 0.03 -3.08
CA ARG A 328 18.19 0.04 -4.50
C ARG A 328 17.83 -1.33 -5.06
N PRO A 329 16.86 -1.44 -5.98
CA PRO A 329 16.60 -2.71 -6.65
C PRO A 329 17.79 -3.08 -7.56
N ALA A 330 17.91 -4.38 -7.85
CA ALA A 330 18.89 -4.86 -8.82
C ALA A 330 18.69 -4.17 -10.19
N ASN A 331 19.78 -3.98 -10.92
CA ASN A 331 19.72 -3.58 -12.32
C ASN A 331 19.20 -4.74 -13.20
N MET A 332 19.02 -4.48 -14.50
CA MET A 332 18.58 -5.49 -15.48
C MET A 332 19.45 -6.76 -15.52
N GLU A 333 20.71 -6.68 -15.07
CA GLU A 333 21.63 -7.82 -14.97
C GLU A 333 21.57 -8.55 -13.62
N GLY A 334 20.63 -8.18 -12.74
CA GLY A 334 20.50 -8.76 -11.40
C GLY A 334 21.58 -8.30 -10.40
N LYS A 335 22.28 -7.19 -10.67
CA LYS A 335 23.39 -6.69 -9.84
C LYS A 335 23.08 -5.36 -9.16
N GLY A 336 23.81 -5.07 -8.08
CA GLY A 336 23.77 -3.77 -7.40
C GLY A 336 22.52 -3.53 -6.57
N GLU A 337 21.86 -4.60 -6.14
CA GLU A 337 20.78 -4.55 -5.16
C GLU A 337 21.32 -4.17 -3.78
N TYR A 338 20.61 -3.29 -3.09
CA TYR A 338 20.79 -2.98 -1.67
C TYR A 338 19.43 -3.03 -0.99
N SER A 339 19.24 -4.05 -0.14
CA SER A 339 18.00 -4.27 0.59
C SER A 339 17.91 -3.42 1.85
N ILE A 340 16.71 -3.34 2.47
CA ILE A 340 16.54 -2.70 3.79
C ILE A 340 17.53 -3.33 4.80
N ARG A 341 17.72 -4.65 4.74
CA ARG A 341 18.62 -5.38 5.62
C ARG A 341 20.07 -4.89 5.51
N ASP A 342 20.56 -4.68 4.30
CA ASP A 342 21.91 -4.18 4.06
C ASP A 342 22.09 -2.77 4.63
N LEU A 343 21.08 -1.93 4.45
CA LEU A 343 21.07 -0.56 4.96
C LEU A 343 21.00 -0.53 6.50
N VAL A 344 20.21 -1.41 7.14
CA VAL A 344 20.14 -1.52 8.61
C VAL A 344 21.51 -1.90 9.17
N LYS A 345 22.15 -2.93 8.60
CA LYS A 345 23.50 -3.34 9.01
C LYS A 345 24.54 -2.25 8.82
N ASN A 346 24.43 -1.46 7.75
CA ASN A 346 25.31 -0.33 7.53
C ASN A 346 25.04 0.81 8.52
N ALA A 347 23.76 1.08 8.83
CA ALA A 347 23.35 2.14 9.74
C ALA A 347 23.95 2.00 11.14
N LEU A 348 24.15 0.77 11.63
CA LEU A 348 24.84 0.51 12.91
C LEU A 348 26.26 1.10 12.98
N ARG A 349 26.91 1.35 11.84
CA ARG A 349 28.25 1.98 11.77
C ARG A 349 28.20 3.50 11.66
N MET A 350 27.02 4.08 11.53
CA MET A 350 26.81 5.51 11.33
C MET A 350 26.61 6.28 12.65
N ARG A 351 26.83 5.60 13.80
CA ARG A 351 26.58 6.10 15.16
C ARG A 351 25.18 6.75 15.31
N PRO A 352 24.09 6.10 14.89
CA PRO A 352 22.75 6.66 15.14
C PRO A 352 22.42 6.63 16.63
N ASP A 353 21.63 7.60 17.08
CA ASP A 353 20.86 7.45 18.33
C ASP A 353 19.64 6.58 18.08
N ARG A 354 19.01 6.71 16.90
CA ARG A 354 17.80 5.97 16.50
C ARG A 354 17.86 5.50 15.06
N ILE A 355 17.26 4.35 14.80
CA ILE A 355 17.01 3.83 13.47
C ILE A 355 15.49 3.78 13.25
N VAL A 356 15.02 4.40 12.17
CA VAL A 356 13.62 4.37 11.78
C VAL A 356 13.51 3.62 10.46
N VAL A 357 12.87 2.45 10.49
CA VAL A 357 12.66 1.64 9.29
C VAL A 357 11.23 1.88 8.80
N GLY A 358 11.06 2.30 7.54
CA GLY A 358 9.75 2.62 6.98
C GLY A 358 8.77 1.45 7.08
N GLU A 359 9.22 0.24 6.74
CA GLU A 359 8.43 -0.99 6.90
C GLU A 359 9.35 -2.21 6.95
N CYS A 360 9.15 -3.10 7.92
CA CYS A 360 9.78 -4.42 7.92
C CYS A 360 8.91 -5.42 7.13
N ARG A 361 9.49 -6.02 6.09
CA ARG A 361 8.92 -7.02 5.17
C ARG A 361 9.65 -8.36 5.18
N GLY A 362 10.86 -8.44 5.73
CA GLY A 362 11.70 -9.63 5.74
C GLY A 362 12.68 -9.73 6.93
N GLY A 363 13.82 -10.38 6.67
CA GLY A 363 14.84 -10.72 7.67
C GLY A 363 15.49 -9.52 8.38
N GLU A 364 15.38 -8.31 7.82
CA GLU A 364 15.81 -7.08 8.48
C GLU A 364 15.10 -6.83 9.81
N ALA A 365 13.93 -7.43 10.05
CA ALA A 365 13.24 -7.33 11.33
C ALA A 365 14.14 -7.83 12.47
N LEU A 366 14.91 -8.90 12.26
CA LEU A 366 15.82 -9.41 13.27
C LEU A 366 16.99 -8.44 13.54
N ASP A 367 17.62 -7.92 12.49
CA ASP A 367 18.71 -6.94 12.60
C ASP A 367 18.22 -5.65 13.30
N MET A 368 16.97 -5.25 13.04
CA MET A 368 16.31 -4.11 13.68
C MET A 368 16.09 -4.35 15.18
N LEU A 369 15.54 -5.52 15.57
CA LEU A 369 15.39 -5.89 16.98
C LEU A 369 16.74 -5.96 17.71
N GLN A 370 17.80 -6.43 17.04
CA GLN A 370 19.15 -6.39 17.59
C GLN A 370 19.60 -4.95 17.83
N ALA A 371 19.37 -4.05 16.87
CA ALA A 371 19.69 -2.62 17.03
C ALA A 371 18.97 -2.00 18.23
N MET A 372 17.66 -2.26 18.36
CA MET A 372 16.81 -1.81 19.47
C MET A 372 17.38 -2.21 20.85
N ASN A 373 17.96 -3.41 20.97
CA ASN A 373 18.56 -3.89 22.20
C ASN A 373 20.02 -3.44 22.41
N THR A 374 20.71 -2.98 21.35
CA THR A 374 22.15 -2.70 21.38
C THR A 374 22.45 -1.23 21.17
N GLY A 375 21.87 -0.39 22.04
CA GLY A 375 22.22 1.03 22.12
C GLY A 375 21.53 1.96 21.12
N HIS A 376 20.53 1.46 20.37
CA HIS A 376 19.71 2.26 19.46
C HIS A 376 18.24 2.27 19.92
N GLU A 377 18.04 2.55 21.21
CA GLU A 377 16.72 2.68 21.83
C GLU A 377 15.91 3.80 21.19
N GLY A 378 14.58 3.71 21.27
CA GLY A 378 13.67 4.67 20.68
C GLY A 378 13.52 4.52 19.17
N SER A 379 13.99 3.41 18.62
CA SER A 379 13.83 3.04 17.21
C SER A 379 12.38 2.68 16.91
N MET A 380 11.97 2.92 15.67
CA MET A 380 10.58 2.71 15.25
C MET A 380 10.50 2.01 13.89
N THR A 381 9.45 1.24 13.69
CA THR A 381 9.17 0.61 12.39
C THR A 381 7.69 0.44 12.15
N THR A 382 7.31 0.13 10.90
CA THR A 382 5.96 -0.34 10.58
C THR A 382 5.94 -1.80 10.14
N THR A 383 4.80 -2.46 10.35
CA THR A 383 4.56 -3.81 9.80
C THR A 383 3.07 -4.00 9.45
N HIS A 384 2.78 -4.97 8.58
CA HIS A 384 1.40 -5.30 8.23
C HIS A 384 0.82 -6.33 9.21
N ALA A 385 -0.24 -5.94 9.92
CA ALA A 385 -1.02 -6.81 10.79
C ALA A 385 -2.38 -6.18 11.09
N ASN A 386 -3.39 -7.00 11.43
CA ASN A 386 -4.74 -6.51 11.72
C ASN A 386 -5.01 -6.34 13.23
N SER A 387 -4.08 -6.78 14.08
CA SER A 387 -4.14 -6.58 15.52
C SER A 387 -2.73 -6.52 16.13
N PRO A 388 -2.58 -5.97 17.36
CA PRO A 388 -1.30 -5.99 18.07
C PRO A 388 -0.73 -7.40 18.23
N ARG A 389 -1.57 -8.39 18.54
CA ARG A 389 -1.14 -9.81 18.65
C ARG A 389 -0.62 -10.35 17.33
N GLU A 390 -1.32 -10.09 16.23
CA GLU A 390 -0.85 -10.47 14.89
C GLU A 390 0.46 -9.75 14.53
N ALA A 391 0.67 -8.51 14.96
CA ALA A 391 1.92 -7.79 14.72
C ALA A 391 3.12 -8.50 15.35
N MET A 392 2.96 -9.03 16.57
CA MET A 392 4.01 -9.81 17.23
C MET A 392 4.31 -11.11 16.51
N SER A 393 3.28 -11.87 16.12
CA SER A 393 3.44 -13.09 15.32
C SER A 393 4.06 -12.80 13.93
N ARG A 394 3.74 -11.64 13.35
CA ARG A 394 4.31 -11.19 12.08
C ARG A 394 5.79 -10.90 12.25
N LEU A 395 6.20 -10.16 13.27
CA LEU A 395 7.62 -9.91 13.57
C LEU A 395 8.38 -11.22 13.78
N GLU A 396 7.82 -12.17 14.53
CA GLU A 396 8.42 -13.51 14.71
C GLU A 396 8.67 -14.20 13.36
N THR A 397 7.66 -14.19 12.47
CA THR A 397 7.78 -14.75 11.12
C THR A 397 8.85 -14.04 10.29
N LEU A 398 8.91 -12.71 10.37
CA LEU A 398 9.90 -11.91 9.66
C LEU A 398 11.33 -12.21 10.14
N CYS A 399 11.53 -12.40 11.44
CA CYS A 399 12.82 -12.79 11.99
C CYS A 399 13.29 -14.16 11.49
N LEU A 400 12.38 -15.13 11.33
CA LEU A 400 12.71 -16.45 10.77
C LEU A 400 13.21 -16.36 9.31
N MET A 401 12.79 -15.33 8.56
CA MET A 401 13.27 -15.08 7.20
C MET A 401 14.72 -14.55 7.15
N ALA A 402 15.33 -14.22 8.29
CA ALA A 402 16.72 -13.76 8.36
C ALA A 402 17.74 -14.85 7.99
N GLY A 403 17.32 -16.12 7.91
CA GLY A 403 18.17 -17.26 7.56
C GLY A 403 19.06 -17.75 8.70
N LEU A 404 18.77 -17.34 9.94
CA LEU A 404 19.41 -17.85 11.14
C LEU A 404 18.53 -18.92 11.78
N ASP A 405 19.13 -20.05 12.15
CA ASP A 405 18.44 -21.16 12.82
C ASP A 405 18.32 -20.87 14.33
N LEU A 406 17.41 -19.95 14.67
CA LEU A 406 17.11 -19.58 16.04
C LEU A 406 15.82 -20.26 16.51
N PRO A 407 15.78 -20.84 17.72
CA PRO A 407 14.54 -21.33 18.30
C PRO A 407 13.48 -20.23 18.39
N SER A 408 12.23 -20.55 18.04
CA SER A 408 11.09 -19.60 18.09
C SER A 408 10.99 -18.88 19.44
N ARG A 409 11.22 -19.58 20.56
CA ARG A 409 11.25 -18.98 21.90
C ARG A 409 12.29 -17.87 22.02
N ALA A 410 13.51 -18.06 21.51
CA ALA A 410 14.57 -17.05 21.57
C ALA A 410 14.20 -15.80 20.75
N ILE A 411 13.55 -15.99 19.59
CA ILE A 411 13.04 -14.87 18.78
C ILE A 411 11.96 -14.11 19.55
N ARG A 412 11.02 -14.81 20.19
CA ARG A 412 9.97 -14.18 21.00
C ARG A 412 10.54 -13.43 22.19
N GLU A 413 11.51 -14.00 22.89
CA GLU A 413 12.22 -13.33 23.99
C GLU A 413 12.92 -12.06 23.50
N GLN A 414 13.56 -12.12 22.32
CA GLN A 414 14.19 -10.95 21.71
C GLN A 414 13.15 -9.89 21.33
N ILE A 415 12.03 -10.27 20.71
CA ILE A 415 10.96 -9.33 20.36
C ILE A 415 10.40 -8.67 21.63
N ALA A 416 10.09 -9.47 22.65
CA ALA A 416 9.49 -8.98 23.90
C ALA A 416 10.44 -8.08 24.70
N GLY A 417 11.74 -8.31 24.62
CA GLY A 417 12.76 -7.43 25.22
C GLY A 417 13.04 -6.15 24.42
N SER A 418 12.73 -6.13 23.12
CA SER A 418 13.05 -4.99 22.25
C SER A 418 11.87 -4.05 22.05
N VAL A 419 10.66 -4.59 21.82
CA VAL A 419 9.47 -3.82 21.44
C VAL A 419 8.70 -3.45 22.70
N HIS A 420 8.49 -2.15 22.93
CA HIS A 420 7.78 -1.68 24.12
C HIS A 420 6.30 -1.40 23.82
N LEU A 421 6.01 -0.84 22.64
CA LEU A 421 4.66 -0.47 22.24
C LEU A 421 4.34 -0.97 20.83
N VAL A 422 3.11 -1.46 20.66
CA VAL A 422 2.47 -1.58 19.35
C VAL A 422 1.32 -0.58 19.24
N VAL A 423 1.36 0.24 18.19
CA VAL A 423 0.30 1.19 17.86
C VAL A 423 -0.44 0.69 16.62
N GLN A 424 -1.66 0.20 16.81
CA GLN A 424 -2.48 -0.37 15.75
C GLN A 424 -3.25 0.73 15.02
N GLN A 425 -2.95 0.94 13.75
CA GLN A 425 -3.61 1.89 12.87
C GLN A 425 -4.58 1.18 11.91
N SER A 426 -5.85 1.58 11.93
CA SER A 426 -6.92 0.97 11.14
C SER A 426 -7.54 1.96 10.15
N ARG A 427 -7.88 1.49 8.95
CA ARG A 427 -8.78 2.18 8.02
C ARG A 427 -10.16 1.57 8.14
N PHE A 428 -11.14 2.39 8.46
CA PHE A 428 -12.53 2.00 8.61
C PHE A 428 -13.29 2.10 7.27
N SER A 429 -14.47 1.49 7.19
CA SER A 429 -15.26 1.42 5.96
C SER A 429 -15.76 2.78 5.47
N ASP A 430 -15.85 3.77 6.36
CA ASP A 430 -16.15 5.17 6.04
C ASP A 430 -14.95 5.93 5.45
N GLY A 431 -13.79 5.28 5.34
CA GLY A 431 -12.53 5.87 4.87
C GLY A 431 -11.73 6.56 5.97
N SER A 432 -12.26 6.67 7.19
CA SER A 432 -11.54 7.25 8.32
C SER A 432 -10.34 6.37 8.72
N ARG A 433 -9.26 7.02 9.15
CA ARG A 433 -8.04 6.36 9.62
C ARG A 433 -7.92 6.69 11.11
N ARG A 434 -7.88 5.67 11.97
CA ARG A 434 -7.90 5.82 13.43
C ARG A 434 -6.94 4.83 14.08
N ILE A 435 -6.31 5.24 15.17
CA ILE A 435 -5.57 4.33 16.05
C ILE A 435 -6.60 3.43 16.75
N SER A 436 -6.64 2.14 16.45
CA SER A 436 -7.60 1.23 17.07
C SER A 436 -7.12 0.67 18.41
N ALA A 437 -5.81 0.60 18.63
CA ALA A 437 -5.22 0.19 19.90
C ALA A 437 -3.82 0.80 20.11
N ILE A 438 -3.48 1.08 21.36
CA ILE A 438 -2.11 1.29 21.83
C ILE A 438 -1.87 0.25 22.90
N THR A 439 -0.92 -0.65 22.67
CA THR A 439 -0.71 -1.86 23.47
C THR A 439 0.73 -1.94 23.92
N GLU A 440 0.97 -2.17 25.21
CA GLU A 440 2.29 -2.50 25.74
C GLU A 440 2.58 -3.99 25.60
N ILE A 441 3.85 -4.29 25.29
CA ILE A 441 4.39 -5.65 25.29
C ILE A 441 5.16 -5.80 26.59
N ASN A 442 4.71 -6.70 27.47
CA ASN A 442 5.26 -6.87 28.81
C ASN A 442 5.85 -8.27 28.99
N GLY A 443 6.81 -8.64 28.13
CA GLY A 443 7.49 -9.93 28.20
C GLY A 443 6.67 -11.09 27.62
N LEU A 444 7.01 -12.30 28.09
CA LEU A 444 6.34 -13.55 27.76
C LEU A 444 5.74 -14.16 29.03
N ASP A 445 4.64 -14.89 28.89
CA ASP A 445 4.09 -15.72 29.97
C ASP A 445 4.83 -17.06 30.12
N ASP A 446 4.41 -17.87 31.08
CA ASP A 446 5.00 -19.18 31.37
C ASP A 446 4.92 -20.15 30.18
N ASP A 447 3.91 -20.00 29.32
CA ASP A 447 3.71 -20.79 28.11
C ASP A 447 4.55 -20.27 26.92
N GLY A 448 5.21 -19.11 27.07
CA GLY A 448 6.05 -18.48 26.05
C GLY A 448 5.27 -17.64 25.03
N ASP A 449 4.04 -17.24 25.36
CA ASP A 449 3.23 -16.33 24.55
C ASP A 449 3.41 -14.88 25.01
N PHE A 450 3.24 -13.94 24.08
CA PHE A 450 3.38 -12.50 24.37
C PHE A 450 2.30 -12.01 25.34
N VAL A 451 2.74 -11.34 26.40
CA VAL A 451 1.88 -10.61 27.33
C VAL A 451 1.60 -9.22 26.74
N LEU A 452 0.35 -8.98 26.37
CA LEU A 452 -0.09 -7.76 25.70
C LEU A 452 -1.13 -7.06 26.56
N ASN A 453 -0.87 -5.81 26.93
CA ASN A 453 -1.76 -5.00 27.75
C ASN A 453 -2.19 -3.75 26.98
N ASP A 454 -3.47 -3.68 26.61
CA ASP A 454 -4.01 -2.49 25.95
C ASP A 454 -4.01 -1.32 26.95
N ILE A 455 -3.51 -0.17 26.51
CA ILE A 455 -3.52 1.10 27.25
C ILE A 455 -4.74 1.91 26.79
N PHE A 456 -4.91 1.99 25.47
CA PHE A 456 -6.04 2.63 24.81
C PHE A 456 -6.61 1.71 23.73
N ALA A 457 -7.93 1.71 23.58
CA ALA A 457 -8.63 0.99 22.50
C ALA A 457 -9.77 1.83 21.95
N PHE A 458 -10.01 1.73 20.65
CA PHE A 458 -11.17 2.33 20.00
C PHE A 458 -12.34 1.34 19.99
N HIS A 459 -13.47 1.75 20.53
CA HIS A 459 -14.70 0.97 20.58
C HIS A 459 -15.72 1.56 19.62
N ARG A 460 -16.01 0.84 18.54
CA ARG A 460 -17.13 1.17 17.64
C ARG A 460 -18.44 0.94 18.38
N LEU A 461 -19.27 1.97 18.44
CA LEU A 461 -20.58 1.92 19.08
C LEU A 461 -21.65 1.51 18.06
N HIS A 462 -21.69 2.19 16.91
CA HIS A 462 -22.60 1.88 15.82
C HIS A 462 -22.09 2.48 14.49
N THR A 463 -22.87 2.32 13.43
CA THR A 463 -22.66 2.98 12.15
C THR A 463 -23.95 3.67 11.74
N GLU A 464 -23.81 4.93 11.33
CA GLU A 464 -24.92 5.74 10.87
C GLU A 464 -25.43 5.26 9.50
N GLY A 465 -26.62 5.70 9.11
CA GLY A 465 -27.27 5.29 7.86
C GLY A 465 -26.48 5.68 6.60
N ASP A 466 -25.60 6.68 6.69
CA ASP A 466 -24.71 7.12 5.60
C ASP A 466 -23.38 6.34 5.55
N GLY A 467 -23.18 5.38 6.47
CA GLY A 467 -21.99 4.56 6.60
C GLY A 467 -20.91 5.13 7.53
N THR A 468 -21.11 6.29 8.15
CA THR A 468 -20.17 6.91 9.10
C THR A 468 -20.00 6.04 10.34
N ILE A 469 -18.76 5.82 10.77
CA ILE A 469 -18.46 5.03 11.98
C ILE A 469 -18.39 5.92 13.21
N VAL A 470 -19.28 5.62 14.16
CA VAL A 470 -19.33 6.28 15.46
C VAL A 470 -18.72 5.35 16.50
N GLY A 471 -17.74 5.86 17.24
CA GLY A 471 -17.08 5.13 18.30
C GLY A 471 -16.37 6.07 19.26
N GLU A 472 -15.76 5.50 20.29
CA GLU A 472 -15.05 6.25 21.31
C GLU A 472 -13.74 5.57 21.69
N TYR A 473 -12.78 6.37 22.11
CA TYR A 473 -11.51 5.88 22.66
C TYR A 473 -11.67 5.63 24.15
N ARG A 474 -11.36 4.41 24.60
CA ARG A 474 -11.36 4.05 26.03
C ARG A 474 -9.95 3.76 26.49
N ALA A 475 -9.57 4.35 27.62
CA ALA A 475 -8.42 3.88 28.38
C ALA A 475 -8.82 2.61 29.12
N SER A 476 -7.95 1.60 29.16
CA SER A 476 -8.24 0.33 29.84
C SER A 476 -8.17 0.42 31.37
N GLY A 477 -7.51 1.48 31.89
CA GLY A 477 -7.14 1.59 33.30
C GLY A 477 -5.80 0.92 33.64
N TYR A 478 -5.17 0.23 32.68
CA TYR A 478 -3.81 -0.28 32.81
C TYR A 478 -2.80 0.86 32.78
N LEU A 479 -1.89 0.88 33.76
CA LEU A 479 -0.75 1.79 33.78
C LEU A 479 0.47 1.07 33.21
N PRO A 480 1.08 1.62 32.14
CA PRO A 480 2.23 1.00 31.51
C PRO A 480 3.41 0.80 32.47
N SER A 481 4.19 -0.26 32.28
CA SER A 481 5.30 -0.62 33.20
C SER A 481 6.36 0.48 33.33
N PHE A 482 6.49 1.31 32.29
CA PHE A 482 7.46 2.41 32.20
C PHE A 482 6.87 3.79 32.49
N ILE A 483 5.64 3.88 33.02
CA ILE A 483 4.96 5.18 33.19
C ILE A 483 5.73 6.14 34.10
N ASP A 484 6.46 5.63 35.10
CA ASP A 484 7.26 6.44 36.03
C ASP A 484 8.45 7.13 35.35
N GLU A 485 8.92 6.60 34.21
CA GLU A 485 9.97 7.23 33.42
C GLU A 485 9.53 8.60 32.88
N PHE A 486 8.22 8.84 32.69
CA PHE A 486 7.73 10.16 32.32
C PHE A 486 8.00 11.21 33.41
N ILE A 487 7.95 10.83 34.69
CA ILE A 487 8.31 11.73 35.79
C ILE A 487 9.81 11.90 35.89
N THR A 488 10.58 10.82 35.84
CA THR A 488 12.04 10.90 36.00
C THR A 488 12.69 11.73 34.88
N HIS A 489 12.11 11.72 33.69
CA HIS A 489 12.51 12.58 32.57
C HIS A 489 11.87 13.99 32.58
N GLY A 490 11.09 14.33 33.62
CA GLY A 490 10.48 15.65 33.78
C GLY A 490 9.39 15.98 32.75
N LEU A 491 8.83 14.98 32.08
CA LEU A 491 7.77 15.13 31.08
C LEU A 491 6.38 15.27 31.69
N VAL A 492 6.24 14.86 32.96
CA VAL A 492 5.04 15.04 33.78
C VAL A 492 5.49 15.60 35.14
N ARG A 493 4.76 16.60 35.66
CA ARG A 493 5.01 17.11 37.02
C ARG A 493 4.43 16.15 38.04
N GLN A 494 5.16 15.91 39.14
CA GLN A 494 4.66 15.14 40.26
C GLN A 494 3.37 15.77 40.81
N GLY A 495 2.27 15.01 40.84
CA GLY A 495 0.93 15.51 41.22
C GLY A 495 0.10 16.11 40.07
N GLY A 496 0.63 16.17 38.84
CA GLY A 496 -0.16 16.48 37.63
C GLY A 496 -1.01 15.29 37.17
N GLN A 497 -1.99 15.53 36.29
CA GLN A 497 -2.73 14.43 35.65
C GLN A 497 -1.77 13.56 34.85
N TYR A 498 -1.76 12.25 35.16
CA TYR A 498 -0.77 11.29 34.67
C TYR A 498 -1.06 10.72 33.26
N LEU A 499 -2.11 11.22 32.60
CA LEU A 499 -2.44 10.97 31.19
C LEU A 499 -3.17 12.18 30.60
#